data_AF-A0A2R9CSC9-F1
#
_entry.id   AF-A0A2R9CSC9-F1
#
_cell.length_a   1.000
_cell.length_b   1.000
_cell.length_c   1.000
_cell.angle_alpha   90.00
_cell.angle_beta   90.00
_cell.angle_gamma   90.00
#
_symmetry.space_group_name_H-M   'P 1'
#
loop_
_entity.id
_entity.type
_entity.pdbx_description
1 polymer ?
#
loop_
_entity_poly.entity_id
_entity_poly.type
_entity_poly.pdbx_seq_one_letter_code
_entity_poly.pdbx_strand_id
1 'polypeptide(L)'
;LNITCRFAGVFHVEKNGRYSISRTEAADLCKAFNSTLPTMAQMEKALSIGFETCRYGFIEGHVVIPRIHPNSICGANTTSGPIRTPQIPEWLIILASLLALALILAVCIAVNSRRRCGQKKKLVINSGNGAVEDRKPSGLNGEASKSQEMVHLVNKESSETPDQFMTADETRNLQNVDMKIGV
;
A
#
# COMPACT_ATOMS: atom_id res chain seq x y z
N LEU A 1 -49.07 -1.63 2.91
CA LEU A 1 -47.60 -1.74 2.75
C LEU A 1 -47.01 -0.40 3.17
N ASN A 2 -45.95 -0.40 3.98
CA ASN A 2 -45.21 0.82 4.29
C ASN A 2 -43.99 0.89 3.35
N ILE A 3 -43.82 2.01 2.65
CA ILE A 3 -42.83 2.17 1.57
C ILE A 3 -42.01 3.42 1.86
N THR A 4 -40.68 3.32 1.78
CA THR A 4 -39.78 4.46 2.00
C THR A 4 -39.59 5.29 0.74
N CYS A 5 -38.97 6.47 0.89
CA CYS A 5 -38.42 7.22 -0.24
C CYS A 5 -37.44 6.36 -1.06
N ARG A 6 -37.28 6.74 -2.33
CA ARG A 6 -36.37 6.09 -3.27
C ARG A 6 -35.01 6.78 -3.26
N PHE A 7 -33.95 6.01 -3.13
CA PHE A 7 -32.56 6.46 -3.18
C PHE A 7 -31.86 5.70 -4.31
N ALA A 8 -31.50 6.40 -5.38
CA ALA A 8 -30.93 5.79 -6.59
C ALA A 8 -31.80 4.64 -7.15
N GLY A 9 -33.12 4.75 -6.97
CA GLY A 9 -34.10 3.73 -7.38
C GLY A 9 -34.42 2.67 -6.32
N VAL A 10 -33.61 2.53 -5.27
CA VAL A 10 -33.82 1.57 -4.17
C VAL A 10 -34.78 2.13 -3.14
N PHE A 11 -35.71 1.30 -2.66
CA PHE A 11 -36.65 1.63 -1.60
C PHE A 11 -36.95 0.38 -0.76
N HIS A 12 -37.32 0.58 0.50
CA HIS A 12 -37.71 -0.48 1.41
C HIS A 12 -39.23 -0.62 1.44
N VAL A 13 -39.71 -1.87 1.50
CA VAL A 13 -41.13 -2.22 1.62
C VAL A 13 -41.33 -3.10 2.85
N GLU A 14 -42.24 -2.68 3.72
CA GLU A 14 -42.64 -3.44 4.90
C GLU A 14 -44.12 -3.84 4.82
N LYS A 15 -44.40 -5.10 5.16
CA LYS A 15 -45.75 -5.65 5.23
C LYS A 15 -46.18 -5.77 6.69
N ASN A 16 -47.34 -5.19 7.02
CA ASN A 16 -48.02 -5.36 8.31
C ASN A 16 -47.21 -5.03 9.57
N GLY A 17 -46.18 -4.17 9.48
CA GLY A 17 -45.38 -3.78 10.66
C GLY A 17 -44.43 -4.87 11.17
N ARG A 18 -44.30 -6.01 10.48
CA ARG A 18 -43.56 -7.20 10.95
C ARG A 18 -42.73 -7.81 9.82
N TYR A 19 -41.75 -8.62 10.20
CA TYR A 19 -41.01 -9.46 9.24
C TYR A 19 -41.91 -10.62 8.80
N SER A 20 -42.67 -10.40 7.73
CA SER A 20 -43.66 -11.36 7.23
C SER A 20 -43.57 -11.60 5.72
N ILE A 21 -42.44 -11.25 5.10
CA ILE A 21 -42.21 -11.39 3.67
C ILE A 21 -41.20 -12.51 3.47
N SER A 22 -41.50 -13.48 2.60
CA SER A 22 -40.55 -14.52 2.20
C SER A 22 -39.70 -14.08 1.00
N ARG A 23 -38.64 -14.83 0.67
CA ARG A 23 -37.75 -14.48 -0.47
C ARG A 23 -38.49 -14.49 -1.81
N THR A 24 -39.41 -15.43 -2.02
CA THR A 24 -40.25 -15.48 -3.24
C THR A 24 -41.24 -14.33 -3.26
N GLU A 25 -41.92 -14.08 -2.14
CA GLU A 25 -42.85 -12.96 -2.00
C GLU A 25 -42.16 -11.61 -2.21
N ALA A 26 -40.90 -11.46 -1.77
CA ALA A 26 -40.11 -10.25 -2.02
C ALA A 26 -39.91 -10.00 -3.53
N ALA A 27 -39.60 -11.05 -4.30
CA ALA A 27 -39.46 -10.94 -5.76
C ALA A 27 -40.79 -10.58 -6.43
N ASP A 28 -41.90 -11.21 -5.99
CA ASP A 28 -43.24 -10.91 -6.50
C ASP A 28 -43.69 -9.48 -6.17
N LEU A 29 -43.39 -9.00 -4.95
CA LEU A 29 -43.65 -7.62 -4.54
C LEU A 29 -42.85 -6.63 -5.38
N CYS A 30 -41.56 -6.87 -5.60
CA CYS A 30 -40.74 -6.04 -6.49
C CYS A 30 -41.37 -5.98 -7.89
N LYS A 31 -41.76 -7.12 -8.46
CA LYS A 31 -42.41 -7.19 -9.77
C LYS A 31 -43.73 -6.43 -9.82
N ALA A 32 -44.54 -6.49 -8.76
CA ALA A 32 -45.78 -5.72 -8.64
C ALA A 32 -45.54 -4.19 -8.64
N PHE A 33 -44.36 -3.74 -8.21
CA PHE A 33 -43.91 -2.35 -8.30
C PHE A 33 -43.13 -2.01 -9.58
N ASN A 34 -43.19 -2.87 -10.62
CA ASN A 34 -42.36 -2.75 -11.83
C ASN A 34 -40.87 -2.54 -11.50
N SER A 35 -40.40 -3.23 -10.45
CA SER A 35 -39.06 -3.11 -9.89
C SER A 35 -38.44 -4.50 -9.75
N THR A 36 -37.16 -4.57 -9.41
CA THR A 36 -36.44 -5.82 -9.15
C THR A 36 -35.85 -5.81 -7.74
N LEU A 37 -35.44 -6.99 -7.24
CA LEU A 37 -34.56 -7.03 -6.09
C LEU A 37 -33.25 -6.28 -6.44
N PRO A 38 -32.76 -5.39 -5.58
CA PRO A 38 -31.55 -4.64 -5.87
C PRO A 38 -30.31 -5.55 -5.77
N THR A 39 -29.28 -5.24 -6.55
CA THR A 39 -27.95 -5.86 -6.41
C THR A 39 -27.19 -5.24 -5.22
N MET A 40 -26.10 -5.86 -4.78
CA MET A 40 -25.23 -5.26 -3.76
C MET A 40 -24.70 -3.88 -4.19
N ALA A 41 -24.26 -3.73 -5.43
CA ALA A 41 -23.77 -2.45 -5.96
C ALA A 41 -24.84 -1.35 -5.98
N GLN A 42 -26.10 -1.70 -6.28
CA GLN A 42 -27.22 -0.76 -6.22
C GLN A 42 -27.53 -0.35 -4.78
N MET A 43 -27.49 -1.31 -3.84
CA MET A 43 -27.68 -1.05 -2.42
C MET A 43 -26.58 -0.14 -1.85
N GLU A 44 -25.31 -0.38 -2.19
CA GLU A 44 -24.18 0.49 -1.82
C GLU A 44 -24.31 1.90 -2.38
N LYS A 45 -24.77 2.04 -3.63
CA LYS A 45 -25.03 3.36 -4.23
C LYS A 45 -26.18 4.08 -3.53
N ALA A 46 -27.25 3.37 -3.15
CA ALA A 46 -28.34 3.97 -2.40
C ALA A 46 -27.87 4.43 -1.01
N LEU A 47 -27.04 3.60 -0.35
CA LEU A 47 -26.47 3.89 0.95
C LEU A 47 -25.55 5.12 0.93
N SER A 48 -24.75 5.28 -0.12
CA SER A 48 -23.82 6.43 -0.25
C SER A 48 -24.53 7.78 -0.38
N ILE A 49 -25.81 7.79 -0.80
CA ILE A 49 -26.63 9.00 -0.93
C ILE A 49 -27.68 9.15 0.17
N GLY A 50 -27.61 8.34 1.24
CA GLY A 50 -28.45 8.54 2.43
C GLY A 50 -29.45 7.43 2.75
N PHE A 51 -29.49 6.32 2.00
CA PHE A 51 -30.41 5.24 2.30
C PHE A 51 -29.98 4.43 3.52
N GLU A 52 -30.67 4.57 4.64
CA GLU A 52 -30.52 3.68 5.79
C GLU A 52 -31.88 3.23 6.35
N THR A 53 -31.91 2.03 6.92
CA THR A 53 -33.08 1.49 7.62
C THR A 53 -32.66 0.83 8.93
N CYS A 54 -33.64 0.51 9.78
CA CYS A 54 -33.45 -0.35 10.95
C CYS A 54 -34.15 -1.70 10.75
N ARG A 55 -34.25 -2.16 9.50
CA ARG A 55 -35.00 -3.37 9.12
C ARG A 55 -34.19 -4.20 8.14
N TYR A 56 -34.12 -5.50 8.38
CA TYR A 56 -33.55 -6.45 7.43
C TYR A 56 -34.46 -6.59 6.21
N GLY A 57 -33.86 -6.51 5.03
CA GLY A 57 -34.57 -6.65 3.75
C GLY A 57 -33.85 -7.60 2.80
N PHE A 58 -34.63 -8.21 1.90
CA PHE A 58 -34.09 -9.05 0.84
C PHE A 58 -33.50 -8.20 -0.28
N ILE A 59 -32.36 -8.63 -0.77
CA ILE A 59 -31.75 -8.16 -2.01
C ILE A 59 -31.42 -9.39 -2.87
N GLU A 60 -30.84 -9.18 -4.05
CA GLU A 60 -30.38 -10.30 -4.85
C GLU A 60 -29.30 -11.09 -4.08
N GLY A 61 -29.52 -12.40 -3.86
CA GLY A 61 -28.58 -13.25 -3.15
C GLY A 61 -28.68 -13.20 -1.62
N HIS A 62 -28.87 -12.01 -1.04
CA HIS A 62 -28.59 -11.73 0.37
C HIS A 62 -29.77 -11.12 1.15
N VAL A 63 -29.60 -11.06 2.48
CA VAL A 63 -30.45 -10.28 3.40
C VAL A 63 -29.55 -9.25 4.05
N VAL A 64 -29.89 -7.97 3.94
CA VAL A 64 -29.03 -6.86 4.39
C VAL A 64 -29.83 -5.84 5.19
N ILE A 65 -29.13 -5.03 5.98
CA ILE A 65 -29.65 -3.88 6.71
C ILE A 65 -28.77 -2.67 6.41
N PRO A 66 -29.18 -1.75 5.50
CA PRO A 66 -28.37 -0.57 5.17
C PRO A 66 -28.29 0.39 6.37
N ARG A 67 -27.06 0.65 6.87
CA ARG A 67 -26.76 1.55 8.00
C ARG A 67 -25.70 2.56 7.59
N ILE A 68 -25.95 3.84 7.85
CA ILE A 68 -24.96 4.92 7.74
C ILE A 68 -24.50 5.30 9.14
N HIS A 69 -25.45 5.45 10.07
CA HIS A 69 -25.18 5.80 11.44
C HIS A 69 -25.15 4.55 12.34
N PRO A 70 -24.18 4.40 13.25
CA PRO A 70 -24.20 3.31 14.21
C PRO A 70 -25.41 3.44 15.13
N ASN A 71 -26.09 2.33 15.39
CA ASN A 71 -27.22 2.28 16.31
C ASN A 71 -27.24 0.92 17.03
N SER A 72 -27.41 0.94 18.35
CA SER A 72 -27.32 -0.24 19.21
C SER A 72 -28.42 -1.26 18.94
N ILE A 73 -29.58 -0.80 18.47
CA ILE A 73 -30.73 -1.65 18.14
C ILE A 73 -30.81 -2.00 16.65
N CYS A 74 -29.95 -1.42 15.79
CA CYS A 74 -29.98 -1.65 14.34
C CYS A 74 -28.64 -2.21 13.87
N GLY A 75 -28.60 -3.48 13.44
CA GLY A 75 -27.39 -4.07 12.87
C GLY A 75 -26.22 -4.16 13.87
N ALA A 76 -26.51 -4.33 15.17
CA ALA A 76 -25.52 -4.51 16.23
C ALA A 76 -24.41 -3.42 16.27
N ASN A 77 -24.78 -2.13 16.18
CA ASN A 77 -23.84 -1.00 16.10
C ASN A 77 -22.91 -1.00 14.88
N THR A 78 -23.13 -1.86 13.88
CA THR A 78 -22.29 -1.89 12.68
C THR A 78 -22.85 -0.95 11.61
N THR A 79 -21.94 -0.23 10.94
CA THR A 79 -22.24 0.48 9.71
C THR A 79 -22.07 -0.52 8.57
N SER A 80 -23.14 -0.82 7.84
CA SER A 80 -23.14 -1.78 6.73
C SER A 80 -22.64 -1.17 5.41
N GLY A 81 -22.14 0.06 5.47
CA GLY A 81 -21.50 0.69 4.32
C GLY A 81 -20.11 0.13 4.08
N PRO A 82 -19.51 0.47 2.93
CA PRO A 82 -18.07 0.31 2.84
C PRO A 82 -17.54 1.07 4.05
N ILE A 83 -16.64 0.43 4.81
CA ILE A 83 -15.73 1.13 5.70
C ILE A 83 -15.43 2.43 4.96
N ARG A 84 -15.72 3.59 5.56
CA ARG A 84 -15.11 4.83 5.08
C ARG A 84 -13.63 4.60 5.31
N THR A 85 -12.98 3.87 4.40
CA THR A 85 -11.57 4.03 4.17
C THR A 85 -11.51 5.52 3.89
N PRO A 86 -10.77 6.28 4.71
CA PRO A 86 -10.58 7.67 4.38
C PRO A 86 -10.15 7.64 2.92
N GLN A 87 -10.85 8.40 2.06
CA GLN A 87 -10.48 8.66 0.67
C GLN A 87 -9.20 9.51 0.68
N ILE A 88 -8.22 9.07 1.48
CA ILE A 88 -6.82 9.37 1.33
C ILE A 88 -6.50 8.61 0.05
N PRO A 89 -6.36 9.32 -1.06
CA PRO A 89 -6.10 8.67 -2.32
C PRO A 89 -4.79 7.88 -2.17
N GLU A 90 -4.68 6.72 -2.80
CA GLU A 90 -3.53 5.82 -2.56
C GLU A 90 -2.18 6.51 -2.81
N TRP A 91 -2.15 7.54 -3.66
CA TRP A 91 -0.97 8.39 -3.87
C TRP A 91 -0.47 9.07 -2.58
N LEU A 92 -1.35 9.39 -1.63
CA LEU A 92 -0.97 10.05 -0.39
C LEU A 92 -0.27 9.08 0.58
N ILE A 93 -0.57 7.78 0.51
CA ILE A 93 0.20 6.74 1.21
C ILE A 93 1.60 6.62 0.59
N ILE A 94 1.69 6.68 -0.74
CA ILE A 94 2.97 6.67 -1.46
C ILE A 94 3.79 7.91 -1.11
N LEU A 95 3.19 9.10 -1.11
CA LEU A 95 3.89 10.34 -0.73
C LEU A 95 4.32 10.34 0.73
N ALA A 96 3.46 9.89 1.65
CA ALA A 96 3.82 9.78 3.06
C ALA A 96 5.00 8.81 3.25
N SER A 97 5.00 7.68 2.53
CA SER A 97 6.09 6.70 2.56
C SER A 97 7.38 7.28 1.97
N LEU A 98 7.31 7.99 0.85
CA LEU A 98 8.46 8.65 0.20
C LEU A 98 9.08 9.71 1.13
N LEU A 99 8.24 10.54 1.75
CA LEU A 99 8.68 11.58 2.69
C LEU A 99 9.35 10.96 3.94
N ALA A 100 8.77 9.90 4.49
CA ALA A 100 9.35 9.18 5.62
C ALA A 100 10.74 8.59 5.29
N LEU A 101 10.88 7.94 4.13
CA LEU A 101 12.16 7.39 3.68
C LEU A 101 13.23 8.48 3.49
N ALA A 102 12.85 9.63 2.90
CA ALA A 102 13.76 10.75 2.70
C ALA A 102 14.28 11.33 4.03
N LEU A 103 13.40 11.48 5.02
CA LEU A 103 13.78 11.96 6.36
C LEU A 103 14.72 10.98 7.08
N ILE A 104 14.44 9.68 7.00
CA ILE A 104 15.29 8.64 7.60
C ILE A 104 16.68 8.68 6.96
N LEU A 105 16.78 8.76 5.63
CA LEU A 105 18.05 8.85 4.92
C LEU A 105 18.84 10.12 5.29
N ALA A 106 18.16 11.27 5.40
CA ALA A 106 18.79 12.51 5.81
C ALA A 106 19.38 12.41 7.23
N VAL A 107 18.66 11.82 8.18
CA VAL A 107 19.15 11.57 9.54
C VAL A 107 20.33 10.60 9.51
N CYS A 108 20.24 9.50 8.76
CA CYS A 108 21.33 8.54 8.61
C CYS A 108 22.60 9.18 8.04
N ILE A 109 22.49 10.03 7.02
CA ILE A 109 23.63 10.76 6.44
C ILE A 109 24.19 11.78 7.44
N ALA A 110 23.33 12.51 8.16
CA ALA A 110 23.77 13.46 9.17
C ALA A 110 24.49 12.76 10.34
N VAL A 111 24.01 11.61 10.78
CA VAL A 111 24.64 10.81 11.83
C VAL A 111 25.92 10.14 11.32
N ASN A 112 25.92 9.59 10.10
CA ASN A 112 27.09 8.95 9.49
C ASN A 112 28.20 9.96 9.19
N SER A 113 27.86 11.15 8.70
CA SER A 113 28.83 12.23 8.49
C SER A 113 29.39 12.75 9.81
N ARG A 114 28.58 12.84 10.88
CA ARG A 114 29.07 13.14 12.23
C ARG A 114 29.96 12.01 12.80
N ARG A 115 29.61 10.74 12.57
CA ARG A 115 30.44 9.58 12.96
C ARG A 115 31.75 9.51 12.17
N ARG A 116 31.75 9.88 10.88
CA ARG A 116 32.93 9.91 10.01
C ARG A 116 33.80 11.16 10.15
N CYS A 117 33.25 12.31 10.57
CA CYS A 117 34.03 13.53 10.80
C CYS A 117 34.85 13.54 12.11
N GLY A 118 34.76 12.51 12.96
CA GLY A 118 35.59 12.36 14.16
C GLY A 118 36.99 11.76 13.92
N GLN A 119 37.30 11.31 12.70
CA GLN A 119 38.62 10.83 12.31
C GLN A 119 39.09 11.57 11.06
N LYS A 120 39.26 12.89 11.16
CA LYS A 120 40.22 13.58 10.29
C LYS A 120 41.62 13.15 10.74
N LYS A 121 42.05 11.94 10.35
CA LYS A 121 43.49 11.65 10.28
C LYS A 121 44.04 12.60 9.24
N LYS A 122 44.61 13.72 9.72
CA LYS A 122 45.58 14.50 8.98
C LYS A 122 46.64 13.50 8.54
N LEU A 123 46.67 13.15 7.25
CA LEU A 123 47.84 12.48 6.71
C LEU A 123 48.98 13.49 6.87
N VAL A 124 49.84 13.22 7.86
CA VAL A 124 51.13 13.86 7.97
C VAL A 124 51.94 13.25 6.84
N ILE A 125 52.16 14.00 5.76
CA ILE A 125 53.23 13.65 4.82
C ILE A 125 54.50 13.81 5.65
N ASN A 126 55.08 12.70 6.09
CA ASN A 126 56.39 12.69 6.68
C ASN A 126 57.36 13.14 5.59
N SER A 127 57.89 14.35 5.70
CA SER A 127 59.05 14.80 4.94
C SER A 127 60.28 14.04 5.45
N GLY A 128 60.40 12.79 5.00
CA GLY A 128 61.60 11.98 5.12
C GLY A 128 62.53 12.28 3.96
N ASN A 129 63.57 13.03 4.27
CA ASN A 129 64.68 13.46 3.42
C ASN A 129 65.30 12.31 2.60
N GLY A 130 65.24 12.40 1.26
CA GLY A 130 66.03 11.63 0.30
C GLY A 130 66.92 12.59 -0.47
N ALA A 131 68.22 12.42 -0.33
CA ALA A 131 69.26 13.38 -0.69
C ALA A 131 69.49 13.56 -2.21
N VAL A 132 70.11 14.71 -2.50
CA VAL A 132 71.13 15.05 -3.52
C VAL A 132 70.77 16.05 -4.62
N GLU A 133 71.63 17.09 -4.60
CA GLU A 133 72.16 17.91 -5.69
C GLU A 133 71.48 19.24 -6.08
N ASP A 134 72.40 20.12 -6.46
CA ASP A 134 72.49 21.55 -6.35
C ASP A 134 71.99 22.24 -7.62
N ARG A 135 71.15 23.29 -7.50
CA ARG A 135 71.29 24.59 -8.20
C ARG A 135 70.00 25.43 -8.20
N LYS A 136 70.17 26.69 -7.81
CA LYS A 136 69.35 27.91 -8.06
C LYS A 136 69.08 28.09 -9.59
N PRO A 137 68.01 28.77 -10.12
CA PRO A 137 67.32 29.98 -9.62
C PRO A 137 65.77 30.07 -9.78
N SER A 138 65.20 31.07 -9.10
CA SER A 138 64.13 32.03 -9.50
C SER A 138 62.98 31.63 -10.45
N GLY A 139 61.73 31.96 -10.08
CA GLY A 139 60.70 32.29 -11.08
C GLY A 139 59.23 32.03 -10.72
N LEU A 140 58.52 33.13 -10.46
CA LEU A 140 57.18 33.50 -10.95
C LEU A 140 55.92 32.64 -10.70
N ASN A 141 54.91 33.39 -10.22
CA ASN A 141 53.46 33.20 -10.25
C ASN A 141 52.90 32.38 -11.42
N GLY A 142 51.81 31.65 -11.14
CA GLY A 142 50.90 31.15 -12.16
C GLY A 142 49.86 30.21 -11.59
N GLU A 143 48.67 30.72 -11.29
CA GLU A 143 47.45 29.92 -11.38
C GLU A 143 47.37 29.28 -12.77
N ALA A 144 47.12 27.98 -12.80
CA ALA A 144 46.00 27.36 -13.49
C ALA A 144 46.37 25.94 -13.96
N SER A 145 45.36 25.09 -13.91
CA SER A 145 45.15 24.01 -14.88
C SER A 145 45.76 22.65 -14.57
N LYS A 146 44.84 21.69 -14.47
CA LYS A 146 44.89 20.40 -15.18
C LYS A 146 45.84 19.35 -14.58
N SER A 147 45.22 18.36 -13.94
CA SER A 147 45.34 16.97 -14.40
C SER A 147 44.29 16.11 -13.69
N GLN A 148 43.16 15.94 -14.38
CA GLN A 148 42.43 14.68 -14.28
C GLN A 148 43.37 13.58 -14.78
N GLU A 149 43.62 12.57 -13.97
CA GLU A 149 44.03 11.25 -14.47
C GLU A 149 43.17 10.21 -13.75
N MET A 150 41.94 10.03 -14.26
CA MET A 150 41.13 8.84 -14.01
C MET A 150 41.67 7.73 -14.92
N VAL A 151 42.18 6.65 -14.33
CA VAL A 151 42.66 5.49 -15.09
C VAL A 151 41.56 4.45 -15.27
N HIS A 152 41.32 4.05 -16.52
CA HIS A 152 40.50 2.89 -16.88
C HIS A 152 41.32 1.61 -16.70
N LEU A 153 40.78 0.64 -15.97
CA LEU A 153 41.37 -0.69 -15.81
C LEU A 153 40.47 -1.71 -16.53
N VAL A 154 41.08 -2.45 -17.45
CA VAL A 154 40.45 -3.43 -18.34
C VAL A 154 40.31 -4.79 -17.64
N ASN A 155 39.23 -5.51 -17.92
CA ASN A 155 39.05 -6.90 -17.51
C ASN A 155 40.10 -7.79 -18.20
N LYS A 156 40.76 -8.68 -17.46
CA LYS A 156 41.48 -9.82 -18.05
C LYS A 156 40.61 -11.06 -17.83
N GLU A 157 39.89 -11.43 -18.89
CA GLU A 157 39.05 -12.63 -18.91
C GLU A 157 39.72 -13.81 -19.62
N SER A 158 39.06 -14.97 -19.49
CA SER A 158 39.36 -16.33 -20.00
C SER A 158 40.44 -17.09 -19.24
N SER A 159 40.21 -18.33 -18.80
CA SER A 159 39.34 -19.42 -19.27
C SER A 159 39.18 -20.44 -18.12
N GLU A 160 38.21 -21.35 -18.00
CA GLU A 160 37.06 -21.80 -18.79
C GLU A 160 36.21 -22.69 -17.87
N THR A 161 34.88 -22.60 -18.00
CA THR A 161 33.89 -23.62 -17.61
C THR A 161 34.03 -24.88 -18.50
N PRO A 162 33.48 -26.02 -18.07
CA PRO A 162 32.36 -26.52 -18.88
C PRO A 162 31.13 -26.89 -18.05
N ASP A 163 30.01 -26.39 -18.54
CA ASP A 163 28.64 -26.71 -18.20
C ASP A 163 28.25 -28.15 -18.52
N GLN A 164 27.42 -28.77 -17.65
CA GLN A 164 26.26 -29.59 -18.06
C GLN A 164 25.33 -29.76 -16.83
N PHE A 165 24.15 -29.13 -16.80
CA PHE A 165 22.89 -29.51 -17.44
C PHE A 165 21.99 -30.38 -16.52
N MET A 166 20.85 -29.79 -16.14
CA MET A 166 19.56 -30.38 -15.67
C MET A 166 19.63 -31.25 -14.39
N THR A 167 18.67 -31.31 -13.47
CA THR A 167 17.26 -30.88 -13.37
C THR A 167 16.85 -31.03 -11.90
N ALA A 168 15.84 -30.25 -11.50
CA ALA A 168 14.79 -30.57 -10.52
C ALA A 168 15.11 -30.73 -9.01
N ASP A 169 14.17 -30.18 -8.23
CA ASP A 169 13.84 -30.39 -6.80
C ASP A 169 14.89 -29.96 -5.77
N GLU A 170 14.60 -29.37 -4.61
CA GLU A 170 13.40 -29.04 -3.82
C GLU A 170 13.92 -27.88 -2.91
N THR A 171 13.19 -26.86 -2.46
CA THR A 171 12.11 -26.94 -1.49
C THR A 171 11.38 -25.60 -1.44
N ARG A 172 10.05 -25.68 -1.52
CA ARG A 172 9.10 -24.58 -1.56
C ARG A 172 8.95 -23.93 -0.19
N ASN A 173 8.84 -22.60 -0.20
CA ASN A 173 7.98 -21.89 0.74
C ASN A 173 6.54 -22.14 0.31
N LEU A 174 5.63 -22.61 1.18
CA LEU A 174 4.20 -22.22 1.18
C LEU A 174 3.41 -22.93 2.31
N GLN A 175 2.63 -22.09 3.00
CA GLN A 175 1.29 -22.36 3.55
C GLN A 175 1.11 -23.29 4.76
N ASN A 176 0.83 -22.64 5.89
CA ASN A 176 -0.45 -22.61 6.60
C ASN A 176 -1.28 -23.91 6.75
N VAL A 177 -1.89 -23.99 7.94
CA VAL A 177 -3.03 -24.83 8.36
C VAL A 177 -2.68 -26.23 8.87
N ASP A 178 -2.71 -26.39 10.20
CA ASP A 178 -3.29 -27.60 10.78
C ASP A 178 -4.25 -27.22 11.92
N MET A 179 -5.54 -27.38 11.64
CA MET A 179 -6.54 -27.73 12.64
C MET A 179 -7.52 -28.68 11.97
N LYS A 180 -7.54 -29.95 12.42
CA LYS A 180 -8.69 -30.60 13.11
C LYS A 180 -8.92 -32.07 12.70
N ILE A 181 -9.30 -32.88 13.72
CA ILE A 181 -10.18 -34.08 13.75
C ILE A 181 -9.53 -35.48 13.65
N GLY A 182 -9.74 -36.26 14.72
CA GLY A 182 -10.09 -37.70 14.73
C GLY A 182 -10.77 -37.97 16.08
N VAL A 183 -12.07 -38.30 16.13
CA VAL A 183 -12.64 -39.67 16.07
C VAL A 183 -12.04 -40.59 17.13
#